data_AF-A0A7W3IR68-F1
#
_entry.id   AF-A0A7W3IR68-F1
#
_cell.length_a   1.000
_cell.length_b   1.000
_cell.length_c   1.000
_cell.angle_alpha   90.00
_cell.angle_beta   90.00
_cell.angle_gamma   90.00
#
_symmetry.space_group_name_H-M   'P 1'
#
loop_
_entity.id
_entity.type
_entity.pdbx_description
1 polymer ?
#
loop_
_entity_poly.entity_id
_entity_poly.type
_entity_poly.pdbx_seq_one_letter_code
_entity_poly.pdbx_strand_id
1 'polypeptide(L)'
;MTALAVPPAPGATQPRPVPPLLSPAEAAAAWIAGAVPVDLRTTAERRRDGLLPGAVDDPEAAGGRPLLLVCADGRRAAALAARLPTGTASVVVGGFAGWRAAVWRRWGEVLLIEPDVPVTRFFRALG
;
A
#
# COMPACT_ATOMS: atom_id res chain seq x y z
N MET A 1 -34.88 32.96 11.22
CA MET A 1 -33.61 33.21 11.95
C MET A 1 -32.52 32.46 11.22
N THR A 2 -31.75 33.14 10.38
CA THR A 2 -30.68 32.52 9.58
C THR A 2 -29.36 32.82 10.28
N ALA A 3 -28.68 31.79 10.77
CA ALA A 3 -27.36 31.95 11.39
C ALA A 3 -26.34 32.34 10.30
N LEU A 4 -25.68 33.49 10.48
CA LEU A 4 -24.50 33.85 9.68
C LEU A 4 -23.38 32.86 10.02
N ALA A 5 -22.90 32.13 9.01
CA ALA A 5 -21.69 31.34 9.13
C ALA A 5 -20.50 32.29 9.32
N VAL A 6 -19.80 32.16 10.46
CA VAL A 6 -18.55 32.89 10.73
C VAL A 6 -17.46 32.29 9.82
N PRO A 7 -16.78 33.09 8.98
CA PRO A 7 -15.69 32.59 8.16
C PRO A 7 -14.52 32.12 9.05
N PRO A 8 -13.81 31.04 8.68
CA PRO A 8 -12.67 30.57 9.45
C PRO A 8 -11.57 31.64 9.52
N ALA A 9 -10.85 31.67 10.65
CA ALA A 9 -9.78 32.64 10.86
C ALA A 9 -8.69 32.53 9.76
N PRO A 10 -8.20 33.66 9.22
CA PRO A 10 -7.12 33.65 8.25
C PRO A 10 -5.86 33.03 8.90
N GLY A 11 -5.35 31.95 8.31
CA GLY A 11 -4.19 31.20 8.82
C GLY A 11 -4.52 29.85 9.47
N ALA A 12 -5.79 29.46 9.59
CA ALA A 12 -6.13 28.08 9.95
C ALA A 12 -5.78 27.14 8.77
N THR A 13 -4.67 26.42 8.86
CA THR A 13 -4.34 25.34 7.93
C THR A 13 -5.49 24.34 7.97
N GLN A 14 -6.25 24.23 6.88
CA GLN A 14 -7.29 23.20 6.78
C GLN A 14 -6.63 21.84 7.03
N PRO A 15 -7.25 20.95 7.82
CA PRO A 15 -6.70 19.63 8.03
C PRO A 15 -6.54 18.97 6.67
N ARG A 16 -5.30 18.58 6.34
CA ARG A 16 -5.01 17.91 5.08
C ARG A 16 -5.85 16.63 5.03
N PRO A 17 -6.51 16.31 3.91
CA PRO A 17 -7.30 15.10 3.80
C PRO A 17 -6.45 13.89 4.21
N VAL A 18 -7.00 13.08 5.12
CA VAL A 18 -6.33 11.84 5.55
C VAL A 18 -6.30 10.90 4.34
N PRO A 19 -5.15 10.31 4.01
CA PRO A 19 -5.09 9.35 2.92
C PRO A 19 -6.00 8.15 3.21
N PRO A 20 -6.68 7.59 2.19
CA PRO A 20 -7.56 6.45 2.37
C PRO A 20 -6.83 5.28 3.02
N LEU A 21 -7.41 4.73 4.09
CA LEU A 21 -6.98 3.48 4.70
C LEU A 21 -7.75 2.34 4.05
N LEU A 22 -7.05 1.39 3.45
CA LEU A 22 -7.65 0.21 2.84
C LEU A 22 -7.44 -0.99 3.75
N SER A 23 -8.51 -1.73 4.00
CA SER A 23 -8.40 -3.09 4.55
C SER A 23 -7.58 -3.98 3.60
N PRO A 24 -7.07 -5.11 4.09
CA PRO A 24 -6.38 -6.09 3.24
C PRO A 24 -7.17 -6.50 1.99
N ALA A 25 -8.49 -6.70 2.11
CA ALA A 25 -9.34 -7.11 1.00
C ALA A 25 -9.49 -6.00 -0.06
N GLU A 26 -9.68 -4.75 0.37
CA GLU A 26 -9.76 -3.59 -0.52
C GLU A 26 -8.42 -3.31 -1.20
N ALA A 27 -7.31 -3.44 -0.47
CA ALA A 27 -5.96 -3.31 -1.03
C ALA A 27 -5.72 -4.34 -2.14
N ALA A 28 -6.13 -5.59 -1.92
CA ALA A 28 -6.05 -6.64 -2.94
C ALA A 28 -6.94 -6.32 -4.16
N ALA A 29 -8.16 -5.82 -3.94
CA ALA A 29 -9.04 -5.43 -5.05
C ALA A 29 -8.46 -4.25 -5.86
N ALA A 30 -7.92 -3.24 -5.18
CA ALA A 30 -7.26 -2.10 -5.83
C ALA A 30 -6.03 -2.54 -6.63
N TRP A 31 -5.25 -3.49 -6.11
CA TRP A 31 -4.10 -4.06 -6.81
C TRP A 31 -4.50 -4.79 -8.10
N ILE A 32 -5.55 -5.62 -8.04
CA ILE A 32 -6.13 -6.29 -9.21
C ILE A 32 -6.65 -5.27 -10.24
N ALA A 33 -7.20 -4.15 -9.78
CA ALA A 33 -7.64 -3.04 -10.62
C ALA A 33 -6.49 -2.20 -11.21
N GLY A 34 -5.23 -2.53 -10.91
CA GLY A 34 -4.05 -1.90 -11.50
C GLY A 34 -3.33 -0.87 -10.62
N ALA A 35 -3.72 -0.73 -9.35
CA ALA A 35 -2.95 0.08 -8.40
C ALA A 35 -1.59 -0.58 -8.09
N VAL A 36 -0.55 0.24 -7.87
CA VAL A 36 0.83 -0.23 -7.75
C VAL A 36 1.23 -0.29 -6.28
N PRO A 37 1.64 -1.46 -5.77
CA PRO A 37 2.19 -1.55 -4.42
C PRO A 37 3.56 -0.87 -4.37
N VAL A 38 3.75 0.00 -3.37
CA VAL A 38 5.05 0.61 -3.05
C VAL A 38 5.51 0.02 -1.72
N ASP A 39 6.57 -0.78 -1.75
CA ASP A 39 7.12 -1.44 -0.57
C ASP A 39 8.08 -0.49 0.16
N LEU A 40 7.63 0.13 1.23
CA LEU A 40 8.41 1.04 2.07
C LEU A 40 9.19 0.31 3.17
N ARG A 41 9.21 -1.03 3.15
CA ARG A 41 10.04 -1.81 4.06
C ARG A 41 11.51 -1.68 3.69
N THR A 42 12.35 -1.76 4.70
CA THR A 42 13.80 -1.82 4.57
C THR A 42 14.23 -3.13 3.89
N THR A 43 15.43 -3.13 3.32
CA THR A 43 16.04 -4.34 2.75
C THR A 43 16.10 -5.51 3.74
N ALA A 44 16.35 -5.25 5.02
CA ALA A 44 16.38 -6.29 6.06
C ALA A 44 15.00 -6.91 6.29
N GLU A 45 13.94 -6.09 6.37
CA GLU A 45 12.56 -6.57 6.49
C GLU A 45 12.14 -7.38 5.26
N ARG A 46 12.46 -6.91 4.05
CA ARG A 46 12.18 -7.63 2.79
C ARG A 46 12.88 -8.99 2.73
N ARG A 47 14.15 -9.05 3.16
CA ARG A 47 14.92 -10.31 3.23
C ARG A 47 14.33 -11.31 4.22
N ARG A 48 13.85 -10.83 5.37
CA ARG A 48 13.27 -11.67 6.42
C ARG A 48 11.88 -12.17 6.06
N ASP A 49 11.04 -11.29 5.53
CA ASP A 49 9.60 -11.53 5.45
C ASP A 49 9.12 -11.88 4.02
N GLY A 50 10.01 -11.79 3.03
CA GLY A 50 9.71 -11.97 1.60
C GLY A 50 9.35 -10.67 0.89
N LEU A 51 9.29 -10.72 -0.44
CA LEU A 51 8.96 -9.57 -1.29
C LEU A 51 7.44 -9.38 -1.43
N LEU A 52 7.01 -8.15 -1.70
CA LEU A 52 5.66 -7.90 -2.19
C LEU A 52 5.65 -8.07 -3.69
N PRO A 53 4.75 -8.89 -4.23
CA PRO A 53 4.71 -9.06 -5.67
C PRO A 53 4.25 -7.83 -6.43
N GLY A 54 4.90 -7.57 -7.57
CA GLY A 54 4.62 -6.40 -8.41
C GLY A 54 4.93 -5.06 -7.72
N ALA A 55 5.60 -5.08 -6.57
CA ALA A 55 5.90 -3.87 -5.81
C ALA A 55 7.14 -3.17 -6.34
N VAL A 56 7.09 -1.85 -6.30
CA VAL A 56 8.22 -0.95 -6.55
C VAL A 56 8.72 -0.39 -5.22
N ASP A 57 9.97 0.05 -5.19
CA ASP A 57 10.56 0.75 -4.04
C ASP A 57 10.46 2.28 -4.16
N ASP A 58 10.15 2.79 -5.35
CA ASP A 58 9.96 4.20 -5.65
C ASP A 58 8.53 4.48 -6.18
N PRO A 59 7.76 5.39 -5.55
CA PRO A 59 6.48 5.86 -6.07
C PRO A 59 6.51 6.36 -7.52
N GLU A 60 7.61 6.96 -7.98
CA GLU A 60 7.72 7.47 -9.36
C GLU A 60 7.64 6.36 -10.40
N ALA A 61 8.12 5.16 -10.06
CA ALA A 61 8.04 3.97 -10.90
C ALA A 61 6.59 3.50 -11.15
N ALA A 62 5.60 4.01 -10.40
CA ALA A 62 4.20 3.72 -10.64
C ALA A 62 3.65 4.40 -11.91
N GLY A 63 4.34 5.41 -12.47
CA GLY A 63 3.95 6.05 -13.73
C GLY A 63 2.58 6.74 -13.66
N GLY A 64 2.25 7.37 -12.54
CA GLY A 64 0.98 8.07 -12.32
C GLY A 64 -0.21 7.18 -11.97
N ARG A 65 -0.01 5.86 -11.86
CA ARG A 65 -1.05 4.93 -11.37
C ARG A 65 -1.31 5.13 -9.87
N PRO A 66 -2.51 4.76 -9.37
CA PRO A 66 -2.81 4.82 -7.94
C PRO A 66 -1.82 3.99 -7.12
N LEU A 67 -1.37 4.54 -5.99
CA LEU A 67 -0.38 3.91 -5.14
C LEU A 67 -1.02 3.15 -3.98
N LEU A 68 -0.51 1.95 -3.71
CA LEU A 68 -0.81 1.17 -2.52
C LEU A 68 0.43 1.12 -1.64
N LEU A 69 0.47 1.98 -0.63
CA LEU A 69 1.65 2.07 0.24
C LEU A 69 1.61 0.97 1.29
N VAL A 70 2.68 0.17 1.32
CA VAL A 70 2.84 -0.90 2.29
C VAL A 70 4.16 -0.73 3.02
N CYS A 71 4.12 -0.75 4.35
CA CYS A 71 5.31 -0.90 5.17
C CYS A 71 5.09 -2.04 6.17
N ALA A 72 5.89 -2.14 7.23
CA ALA A 72 5.69 -3.19 8.22
C ALA A 72 4.32 -3.11 8.91
N ASP A 73 3.90 -1.91 9.35
CA ASP A 73 2.76 -1.71 10.26
C ASP A 73 1.79 -0.59 9.87
N GLY A 74 2.07 0.14 8.78
CA GLY A 74 1.29 1.28 8.30
C GLY A 74 1.83 2.66 8.67
N ARG A 75 2.76 2.81 9.64
CA ARG A 75 3.23 4.13 10.10
C ARG A 75 4.03 4.89 9.05
N ARG A 76 5.04 4.23 8.45
CA ARG A 76 5.82 4.81 7.34
C ARG A 76 4.96 5.13 6.12
N ALA A 77 3.98 4.27 5.84
CA ALA A 77 3.05 4.45 4.74
C ALA A 77 2.16 5.69 4.95
N ALA A 78 1.60 5.88 6.14
CA ALA A 78 0.85 7.07 6.49
C ALA A 78 1.70 8.35 6.38
N ALA A 79 2.94 8.31 6.88
CA ALA A 79 3.87 9.44 6.80
C ALA A 79 4.21 9.83 5.35
N LEU A 80 4.42 8.86 4.46
CA LEU A 80 4.65 9.14 3.03
C LEU A 80 3.36 9.65 2.36
N ALA A 81 2.22 9.00 2.58
CA ALA A 81 0.95 9.40 1.99
C ALA A 81 0.55 10.85 2.33
N ALA A 82 0.83 11.30 3.56
CA ALA A 82 0.57 12.67 3.98
C ALA A 82 1.37 13.73 3.20
N ARG A 83 2.44 13.33 2.50
CA ARG A 83 3.28 14.21 1.67
C ARG A 83 2.88 14.20 0.20
N LEU A 84 2.11 13.21 -0.24
CA LEU A 84 1.67 13.05 -1.62
C LEU A 84 0.42 13.90 -1.92
N PRO A 85 0.12 14.17 -3.20
CA PRO A 85 -1.15 14.80 -3.57
C PRO A 85 -2.33 13.92 -3.14
N THR A 86 -3.39 14.56 -2.64
CA THR A 86 -4.60 13.87 -2.18
C THR A 86 -5.16 12.95 -3.27
N GLY A 87 -5.56 11.73 -2.90
CA GLY A 87 -6.12 10.74 -3.83
C GLY A 87 -5.07 9.94 -4.63
N THR A 88 -3.79 10.28 -4.54
CA THR A 88 -2.72 9.55 -5.25
C THR A 88 -2.38 8.22 -4.59
N ALA A 89 -2.50 8.16 -3.26
CA ALA A 89 -2.02 7.05 -2.46
C ALA A 89 -3.03 6.61 -1.41
N SER A 90 -3.11 5.29 -1.24
CA SER A 90 -3.84 4.64 -0.16
C SER A 90 -2.88 3.84 0.71
N VAL A 91 -3.19 3.72 2.00
CA VAL A 91 -2.37 3.00 2.98
C VAL A 91 -3.03 1.67 3.32
N VAL A 92 -2.25 0.58 3.27
CA VAL A 92 -2.75 -0.74 3.64
C VAL A 92 -2.75 -0.90 5.16
N VAL A 93 -3.94 -1.11 5.73
CA VAL A 93 -4.13 -1.39 7.16
C VAL A 93 -3.44 -2.71 7.51
N GLY A 94 -2.69 -2.70 8.63
CA GLY A 94 -1.89 -3.86 9.05
C GLY A 94 -0.62 -4.09 8.23
N GLY A 95 -0.27 -3.15 7.34
CA GLY A 95 0.97 -3.16 6.58
C GLY A 95 1.18 -4.47 5.80
N PHE A 96 2.40 -4.99 5.84
CA PHE A 96 2.80 -6.20 5.12
C PHE A 96 2.05 -7.44 5.58
N ALA A 97 1.78 -7.58 6.88
CA ALA A 97 1.04 -8.73 7.40
C ALA A 97 -0.40 -8.75 6.85
N GLY A 98 -1.04 -7.59 6.82
CA GLY A 98 -2.36 -7.41 6.21
C GLY A 98 -2.33 -7.73 4.71
N TRP A 99 -1.41 -7.11 3.97
CA TRP A 99 -1.20 -7.38 2.55
C TRP A 99 -1.05 -8.88 2.26
N ARG A 100 -0.13 -9.55 2.97
CA ARG A 100 0.12 -10.98 2.82
C ARG A 100 -1.13 -11.81 3.10
N ALA A 101 -1.91 -11.49 4.14
CA ALA A 101 -3.12 -12.25 4.43
C ALA A 101 -4.16 -12.23 3.29
N ALA A 102 -4.28 -11.10 2.58
CA ALA A 102 -5.27 -10.94 1.50
C ALA A 102 -4.75 -11.33 0.11
N VAL A 103 -3.48 -11.06 -0.18
CA VAL A 103 -2.88 -11.26 -1.50
C VAL A 103 -2.27 -12.65 -1.61
N TRP A 104 -1.57 -13.14 -0.58
CA TRP A 104 -0.87 -14.43 -0.68
C TRP A 104 -1.84 -15.63 -0.77
N ARG A 105 -3.02 -15.54 -0.15
CA ARG A 105 -4.10 -16.52 -0.33
C ARG A 105 -4.58 -16.60 -1.78
N ARG A 106 -4.61 -15.47 -2.49
CA ARG A 106 -4.98 -15.39 -3.91
C ARG A 106 -3.83 -15.77 -4.84
N TRP A 107 -2.59 -15.56 -4.41
CA TRP A 107 -1.39 -15.99 -5.15
C TRP A 107 -1.15 -17.49 -5.15
N GLY A 108 -1.67 -18.24 -4.17
CA GLY A 108 -1.67 -19.71 -4.24
C GLY A 108 -2.41 -20.26 -5.47
N GLU A 109 -3.31 -19.47 -6.08
CA GLU A 109 -4.04 -19.81 -7.32
C GLU A 109 -3.40 -19.21 -8.57
N VAL A 110 -2.46 -18.27 -8.43
CA VAL A 110 -1.77 -17.59 -9.53
C VAL A 110 -0.31 -18.03 -9.56
N LEU A 111 -0.03 -19.09 -10.33
CA LEU A 111 1.32 -19.47 -10.74
C LEU A 111 1.93 -18.33 -11.59
N LEU A 112 2.63 -17.41 -10.95
CA LEU A 112 3.51 -16.48 -11.65
C LEU A 112 4.85 -17.17 -11.91
N ILE A 113 5.01 -17.64 -13.14
CA ILE A 113 6.30 -18.02 -13.70
C ILE A 113 7.06 -16.70 -13.93
N GLU A 114 7.84 -16.27 -12.95
CA GLU A 114 8.92 -15.34 -13.25
C GLU A 114 9.98 -16.13 -14.05
N PRO A 115 10.38 -15.67 -15.25
CA PRO A 115 11.21 -16.46 -16.17
C PRO A 115 12.57 -16.83 -15.58
N ASP A 116 13.03 -16.07 -14.57
CA ASP A 116 14.37 -16.20 -13.99
C ASP A 116 14.36 -16.64 -12.52
N VAL A 117 13.19 -16.97 -11.96
CA VAL A 117 13.09 -17.48 -10.58
C VAL A 117 12.99 -19.00 -10.61
N PRO A 118 13.97 -19.73 -10.07
CA PRO A 118 13.85 -21.17 -9.91
C PRO A 118 12.61 -21.49 -9.08
N VAL A 119 11.71 -22.31 -9.65
CA VAL A 119 10.46 -22.80 -9.04
C VAL A 119 10.67 -23.42 -7.64
N THR A 120 11.92 -23.74 -7.30
CA THR A 120 12.35 -24.33 -6.04
C THR A 120 12.26 -23.43 -4.81
N ARG A 121 11.96 -22.12 -4.93
CA ARG A 121 11.76 -21.23 -3.77
C ARG A 121 10.30 -20.98 -3.36
N PHE A 122 9.32 -21.54 -4.07
CA PHE A 122 7.91 -21.26 -3.81
C PHE A 122 7.21 -22.19 -2.79
N PHE A 123 7.89 -23.20 -2.25
CA PHE A 123 7.26 -24.16 -1.32
C PHE A 123 8.01 -24.26 0.01
N ARG A 124 7.64 -23.43 1.00
CA ARG A 124 7.51 -23.86 2.41
C ARG A 124 6.86 -22.77 3.27
N ALA A 125 5.57 -22.93 3.56
CA ALA A 125 4.94 -22.66 4.87
C ALA A 125 3.40 -22.77 4.74
N LEU A 126 2.91 -23.96 4.38
CA LEU A 126 1.70 -24.47 5.01
C LEU A 126 2.20 -25.47 6.06
N GLY A 127 2.30 -24.96 7.28
CA GLY A 127 2.62 -25.64 8.52
C GLY A 127 2.09 -24.76 9.63
#